data_AF-A0A7V2RUW8-F1
#
_entry.id   AF-A0A7V2RUW8-F1
#
_cell.length_a   1.000
_cell.length_b   1.000
_cell.length_c   1.000
_cell.angle_alpha   90.00
_cell.angle_beta   90.00
_cell.angle_gamma   90.00
#
_symmetry.space_group_name_H-M   'P 1'
#
loop_
_entity.id
_entity.type
_entity.pdbx_description
1 polymer ?
#
loop_
_entity_poly.entity_id
_entity_poly.type
_entity_poly.pdbx_seq_one_letter_code
_entity_poly.pdbx_strand_id
1 'polypeptide(L)'
;TLSYWSDAANNPTSSVYGAPMIETNEAALWTWDARPYPDFPAREDVWSDAANWRLGHWMGGRLGQVSLGALVRDLCRAGGLPDALVDVSELSDIVPGFTVAALESPRASISVLARHFGFDAVESGGRILFRTRGRAPSATIRPDGLVGGKGEVMELVRGQETELPQALKWQVVRADEEYDAATVEARRTTVAADGVTAERFPLAASLEEADRRCRRALLEAWAGRETMTARLPPSMLRLDPGDVVSLDHDGRICEYRITRISDAGQRAIEAVRSDPDIYDMPPGNARSPRLSAPAVFGPADVALMDLPQLGDAVPAHRPYAAVFANPWYGNAAVWRSTGSSGFTLLDAIGQPARMGRLAADFPAGPTDRWDDGSRLLIDLSSGTLASVTDEELFAGANALAVESAPGVWEIVQAGAAALVASGRYQLTHLLRGQRGTEDAIGNPAPTGARVVVLDAATVPLSIAEADLGLPWNWRVGPGNAAPSDAIMQALTFTPNGRGLRPFAPAQARMRRLANGDLDLRWLRRDRALAADSWVLTDVPMSEASESYEIEILSGATVKRTLTVAAPTALYTAAMQTADFGGPVASLDVRITQIGALGRG
;
A
#
# COMPACT_ATOMS: atom_id res chain seq x y z
N THR A 1 -1.67 33.25 -29.96
CA THR A 1 -0.53 32.84 -29.11
C THR A 1 0.59 33.83 -29.24
N LEU A 2 1.57 33.88 -28.32
CA LEU A 2 2.67 34.87 -28.33
C LEU A 2 3.31 35.10 -29.72
N SER A 3 3.42 34.04 -30.52
CA SER A 3 3.88 34.08 -31.93
C SER A 3 3.11 35.08 -32.82
N TYR A 4 1.82 35.29 -32.58
CA TYR A 4 1.01 36.29 -33.28
C TYR A 4 1.53 37.70 -33.01
N TRP A 5 1.80 38.02 -31.74
CA TRP A 5 2.31 39.34 -31.30
C TRP A 5 3.83 39.50 -31.50
N SER A 6 4.54 38.42 -31.81
CA SER A 6 5.94 38.46 -32.25
C SER A 6 6.10 38.89 -33.70
N ASP A 7 5.03 38.83 -34.51
CA ASP A 7 5.03 39.40 -35.87
C ASP A 7 4.85 40.93 -35.78
N ALA A 8 5.82 41.67 -36.33
CA ALA A 8 5.79 43.13 -36.36
C ALA A 8 4.56 43.71 -37.08
N ALA A 9 3.95 42.95 -38.00
CA ALA A 9 2.70 43.35 -38.65
C ALA A 9 1.51 43.41 -37.67
N ASN A 10 1.53 42.55 -36.63
CA ASN A 10 0.47 42.46 -35.63
C ASN A 10 0.80 43.24 -34.35
N ASN A 11 2.08 43.61 -34.15
CA ASN A 11 2.55 44.40 -33.02
C ASN A 11 3.40 45.60 -33.51
N PRO A 12 2.76 46.58 -34.17
CA PRO A 12 3.48 47.67 -34.80
C PRO A 12 4.18 48.57 -33.77
N THR A 13 5.25 49.23 -34.21
CA THR A 13 5.92 50.26 -33.40
C THR A 13 5.02 51.48 -33.27
N SER A 14 4.74 51.89 -32.04
CA SER A 14 3.99 53.12 -31.76
C SER A 14 4.75 54.35 -32.20
N SER A 15 4.08 55.24 -32.93
CA SER A 15 4.65 56.54 -33.34
C SER A 15 4.84 57.52 -32.18
N VAL A 16 4.25 57.26 -31.00
CA VAL A 16 4.34 58.15 -29.83
C VAL A 16 5.60 57.91 -29.01
N TYR A 17 6.03 56.66 -28.87
CA TYR A 17 7.12 56.27 -27.97
C TYR A 17 8.17 55.34 -28.60
N GLY A 18 8.05 55.01 -29.90
CA GLY A 18 9.10 54.35 -30.66
C GLY A 18 9.37 52.88 -30.32
N ALA A 19 8.47 52.22 -29.61
CA ALA A 19 8.58 50.78 -29.27
C ALA A 19 7.33 50.01 -29.73
N PRO A 20 7.38 48.67 -29.85
CA PRO A 20 6.21 47.84 -30.12
C PRO A 20 5.06 48.13 -29.14
N MET A 21 3.82 47.97 -29.59
CA MET A 21 2.63 48.21 -28.76
C MET A 21 2.53 47.27 -27.55
N ILE A 22 3.03 46.04 -27.69
CA ILE A 22 3.04 45.00 -26.64
C ILE A 22 4.49 44.56 -26.42
N GLU A 23 4.98 44.68 -25.19
CA GLU A 23 6.27 44.10 -24.80
C GLU A 23 6.10 42.59 -24.60
N THR A 24 6.71 41.79 -25.48
CA THR A 24 6.54 40.33 -25.46
C THR A 24 7.64 39.61 -24.68
N ASN A 25 8.77 40.26 -24.41
CA ASN A 25 9.87 39.66 -23.64
C ASN A 25 9.54 39.51 -22.15
N GLU A 26 8.59 40.31 -21.64
CA GLU A 26 8.13 40.26 -20.25
C GLU A 26 6.78 39.54 -20.10
N ALA A 27 6.32 38.84 -21.14
CA ALA A 27 5.07 38.08 -21.07
C ALA A 27 5.22 36.87 -20.13
N ALA A 28 4.53 36.90 -19.01
CA ALA A 28 4.46 35.79 -18.06
C ALA A 28 3.18 34.99 -18.22
N LEU A 29 3.27 33.68 -17.97
CA LEU A 29 2.11 32.81 -17.88
C LEU A 29 1.35 33.08 -16.57
N TRP A 30 0.11 33.54 -16.68
CA TRP A 30 -0.75 33.82 -15.52
C TRP A 30 -1.46 32.56 -15.01
N THR A 31 -1.70 32.46 -13.70
CA THR A 31 -2.31 31.32 -12.97
C THR A 31 -1.52 30.00 -12.96
N TRP A 32 -0.21 30.11 -12.75
CA TRP A 32 0.59 28.95 -12.33
C TRP A 32 0.32 28.65 -10.84
N ASP A 33 0.04 27.39 -10.52
CA ASP A 33 -0.29 26.90 -9.18
C ASP A 33 0.83 25.97 -8.70
N ALA A 34 1.24 26.12 -7.43
CA ALA A 34 2.29 25.29 -6.84
C ALA A 34 1.78 23.91 -6.39
N ARG A 35 0.46 23.72 -6.32
CA ARG A 35 -0.12 22.41 -6.01
C ARG A 35 0.24 21.41 -7.12
N PRO A 36 0.78 20.23 -6.77
CA PRO A 36 1.20 19.25 -7.77
C PRO A 36 -0.01 18.72 -8.54
N TYR A 37 0.16 18.44 -9.82
CA TYR A 37 -0.79 17.67 -10.63
C TYR A 37 -0.26 16.22 -10.71
N PRO A 38 -1.10 15.17 -10.64
CA PRO A 38 -2.57 15.21 -10.63
C PRO A 38 -3.20 15.44 -9.27
N ASP A 39 -2.40 15.50 -8.19
CA ASP A 39 -2.86 15.74 -6.82
C ASP A 39 -3.97 16.79 -6.83
N PHE A 40 -3.70 18.06 -7.12
CA PHE A 40 -4.74 19.04 -7.46
C PHE A 40 -5.10 18.90 -8.96
N PRO A 41 -6.37 18.64 -9.31
CA PRO A 41 -7.57 18.73 -8.47
C PRO A 41 -8.08 17.41 -7.85
N ALA A 42 -7.44 16.25 -8.07
CA ALA A 42 -7.96 14.93 -7.72
C ALA A 42 -8.29 14.67 -6.22
N ARG A 43 -7.45 15.11 -5.28
CA ARG A 43 -7.64 15.01 -3.81
C ARG A 43 -8.58 16.08 -3.24
N GLU A 44 -9.87 15.94 -3.51
CA GLU A 44 -10.94 16.78 -2.94
C GLU A 44 -11.00 16.72 -1.39
N ASP A 45 -10.39 15.70 -0.77
CA ASP A 45 -10.20 15.59 0.68
C ASP A 45 -9.21 16.64 1.23
N VAL A 46 -8.36 17.20 0.37
CA VAL A 46 -7.33 18.19 0.73
C VAL A 46 -7.72 19.59 0.26
N TRP A 47 -8.26 19.76 -0.95
CA TRP A 47 -8.62 21.09 -1.48
C TRP A 47 -10.11 21.24 -1.81
N SER A 48 -10.70 22.32 -1.32
CA SER A 48 -12.11 22.65 -1.48
C SER A 48 -12.50 23.24 -2.84
N ASP A 49 -11.53 23.70 -3.63
CA ASP A 49 -11.72 24.42 -4.90
C ASP A 49 -11.42 23.57 -6.15
N ALA A 50 -11.26 22.25 -6.00
CA ALA A 50 -10.93 21.31 -7.06
C ALA A 50 -11.83 21.43 -8.31
N ALA A 51 -13.15 21.60 -8.11
CA ALA A 51 -14.11 21.72 -9.20
C ALA A 51 -13.83 22.90 -10.13
N ASN A 52 -13.19 23.95 -9.62
CA ASN A 52 -12.87 25.13 -10.41
C ASN A 52 -11.72 24.85 -11.40
N TRP A 53 -10.82 23.88 -11.14
CA TRP A 53 -9.69 23.57 -12.03
C TRP A 53 -10.15 23.30 -13.45
N ARG A 54 -11.25 22.57 -13.64
CA ARG A 54 -11.79 22.18 -14.97
C ARG A 54 -12.09 23.38 -15.86
N LEU A 55 -12.71 24.43 -15.32
CA LEU A 55 -13.19 25.60 -16.09
C LEU A 55 -12.36 26.87 -15.83
N GLY A 56 -11.48 26.84 -14.84
CA GLY A 56 -10.66 27.96 -14.44
C GLY A 56 -9.39 28.12 -15.26
N HIS A 57 -8.71 29.23 -15.02
CA HIS A 57 -7.51 29.63 -15.76
C HIS A 57 -6.25 28.80 -15.42
N TRP A 58 -6.27 28.04 -14.30
CA TRP A 58 -5.12 27.26 -13.83
C TRP A 58 -4.44 26.44 -14.91
N MET A 59 -3.11 26.47 -14.90
CA MET A 59 -2.29 25.79 -15.90
C MET A 59 -1.65 24.49 -15.40
N GLY A 60 -1.72 24.18 -14.10
CA GLY A 60 -1.19 22.93 -13.54
C GLY A 60 -1.79 21.71 -14.24
N GLY A 61 -0.95 20.80 -14.73
CA GLY A 61 -1.35 19.62 -15.52
C GLY A 61 -1.66 19.88 -17.01
N ARG A 62 -1.77 21.15 -17.42
CA ARG A 62 -2.01 21.56 -18.82
C ARG A 62 -0.74 22.00 -19.53
N LEU A 63 0.27 22.43 -18.78
CA LEU A 63 1.59 22.76 -19.31
C LEU A 63 2.31 21.51 -19.81
N GLY A 64 2.94 21.62 -20.98
CA GLY A 64 3.67 20.51 -21.61
C GLY A 64 2.84 19.67 -22.59
N GLN A 65 1.53 19.90 -22.68
CA GLN A 65 0.70 19.26 -23.71
C GLN A 65 0.99 19.85 -25.09
N VAL A 66 0.86 19.05 -26.14
CA VAL A 66 1.21 19.44 -27.52
C VAL A 66 -0.05 19.50 -28.37
N SER A 67 -0.15 20.46 -29.31
CA SER A 67 -1.26 20.47 -30.27
C SER A 67 -1.12 19.30 -31.25
N LEU A 68 -2.25 18.70 -31.63
CA LEU A 68 -2.28 17.60 -32.59
C LEU A 68 -1.61 17.99 -33.91
N GLY A 69 -1.87 19.21 -34.40
CA GLY A 69 -1.22 19.72 -35.61
C GLY A 69 0.30 19.83 -35.49
N ALA A 70 0.82 20.28 -34.33
CA ALA A 70 2.26 20.33 -34.12
C ALA A 70 2.88 18.92 -34.08
N LEU A 71 2.23 17.96 -33.42
CA LEU A 71 2.68 16.57 -33.37
C LEU A 71 2.69 15.92 -34.77
N VAL A 72 1.61 16.08 -35.55
CA VAL A 72 1.53 15.54 -36.92
C VAL A 72 2.60 16.17 -37.83
N ARG A 73 2.82 17.49 -37.72
CA ARG A 73 3.87 18.17 -38.47
C ARG A 73 5.26 17.64 -38.10
N ASP A 74 5.51 17.41 -36.82
CA ASP A 74 6.79 16.86 -36.35
C ASP A 74 7.03 15.43 -36.86
N LEU A 75 5.99 14.58 -36.86
CA LEU A 75 6.05 13.24 -37.47
C LEU A 75 6.34 13.31 -38.98
N CYS A 76 5.72 14.23 -39.71
CA CYS A 76 6.01 14.44 -41.14
C CYS A 76 7.45 14.89 -41.37
N ARG A 77 7.97 15.82 -40.56
CA ARG A 77 9.38 16.26 -40.62
C ARG A 77 10.33 15.10 -40.35
N ALA A 78 10.04 14.26 -39.36
CA ALA A 78 10.81 13.06 -39.07
C ALA A 78 10.82 12.07 -40.25
N GLY A 79 9.74 12.05 -41.04
CA GLY A 79 9.65 11.32 -42.31
C GLY A 79 10.33 11.99 -43.50
N GLY A 80 10.95 13.16 -43.32
CA GLY A 80 11.64 13.92 -44.37
C GLY A 80 10.73 14.81 -45.22
N LEU A 81 9.48 15.05 -44.83
CA LEU A 81 8.60 15.99 -45.55
C LEU A 81 8.90 17.44 -45.13
N PRO A 82 9.15 18.35 -46.09
CA PRO A 82 9.27 19.78 -45.80
C PRO A 82 7.96 20.38 -45.28
N ASP A 83 8.05 21.32 -44.35
CA ASP A 83 6.89 22.02 -43.76
C ASP A 83 5.98 22.69 -44.79
N ALA A 84 6.57 23.20 -45.88
CA ALA A 84 5.81 23.86 -46.94
C ALA A 84 4.81 22.93 -47.65
N LEU A 85 4.98 21.61 -47.53
CA LEU A 85 4.10 20.60 -48.10
C LEU A 85 3.07 20.06 -47.10
N VAL A 86 3.08 20.53 -45.85
CA VAL A 86 2.26 19.98 -44.76
C VAL A 86 1.33 21.06 -44.21
N ASP A 87 0.04 20.88 -44.44
CA ASP A 87 -1.01 21.73 -43.86
C ASP A 87 -1.75 20.99 -42.75
N VAL A 88 -1.62 21.50 -41.54
CA VAL A 88 -2.24 20.98 -40.30
C VAL A 88 -3.13 22.04 -39.65
N SER A 89 -3.53 23.07 -40.40
CA SER A 89 -4.27 24.23 -39.89
C SER A 89 -5.64 23.86 -39.28
N GLU A 90 -6.26 22.76 -39.73
CA GLU A 90 -7.53 22.26 -39.18
C GLU A 90 -7.37 21.42 -37.90
N LEU A 91 -6.15 20.97 -37.56
CA LEU A 91 -5.90 20.10 -36.40
C LEU A 91 -5.75 20.92 -35.11
N SER A 92 -6.87 21.14 -34.42
CA SER A 92 -6.95 21.99 -33.21
C SER A 92 -6.96 21.24 -31.87
N ASP A 93 -7.08 19.91 -31.89
CA ASP A 93 -7.03 19.07 -30.68
C ASP A 93 -5.69 19.17 -29.93
N ILE A 94 -5.72 18.76 -28.65
CA ILE A 94 -4.55 18.66 -27.79
C ILE A 94 -4.24 17.18 -27.53
N VAL A 95 -2.94 16.87 -27.49
CA VAL A 95 -2.38 15.55 -27.19
C VAL A 95 -1.58 15.67 -25.88
N PRO A 96 -2.14 15.22 -24.74
CA PRO A 96 -1.43 15.23 -23.46
C PRO A 96 -0.13 14.42 -23.45
N GLY A 97 -0.11 13.30 -24.18
CA GLY A 97 1.08 12.48 -24.37
C GLY A 97 0.87 11.46 -25.46
N PHE A 98 1.93 11.13 -26.20
CA PHE A 98 1.94 10.11 -27.24
C PHE A 98 3.30 9.43 -27.24
N THR A 99 3.32 8.09 -27.29
CA THR A 99 4.56 7.31 -27.22
C THR A 99 4.73 6.44 -28.45
N VAL A 100 5.88 6.55 -29.10
CA VAL A 100 6.32 5.62 -30.17
C VAL A 100 7.30 4.63 -29.55
N ALA A 101 6.81 3.45 -29.19
CA ALA A 101 7.58 2.46 -28.41
C ALA A 101 8.49 1.56 -29.26
N ALA A 102 8.30 1.53 -30.57
CA ALA A 102 9.04 0.69 -31.51
C ALA A 102 9.35 1.46 -32.80
N LEU A 103 10.30 0.97 -33.59
CA LEU A 103 10.60 1.54 -34.90
C LEU A 103 9.38 1.37 -35.83
N GLU A 104 8.76 2.47 -36.21
CA GLU A 104 7.64 2.50 -37.14
C GLU A 104 7.72 3.69 -38.09
N SER A 105 6.97 3.62 -39.19
CA SER A 105 6.89 4.74 -40.14
C SER A 105 6.03 5.87 -39.56
N PRO A 106 6.31 7.15 -39.87
CA PRO A 106 5.45 8.27 -39.48
C PRO A 106 3.98 8.10 -39.92
N ARG A 107 3.76 7.45 -41.07
CA ARG A 107 2.42 7.10 -41.54
C ARG A 107 1.66 6.21 -40.55
N ALA A 108 2.34 5.24 -39.94
CA ALA A 108 1.72 4.34 -38.96
C ALA A 108 1.26 5.13 -37.72
N SER A 109 2.14 5.94 -37.14
CA SER A 109 1.83 6.80 -36.00
C SER A 109 0.70 7.79 -36.31
N ILE A 110 0.75 8.45 -37.48
CA ILE A 110 -0.29 9.37 -37.95
C ILE A 110 -1.62 8.63 -38.16
N SER A 111 -1.62 7.39 -38.63
CA SER A 111 -2.85 6.61 -38.84
C SER A 111 -3.55 6.29 -37.51
N VAL A 112 -2.78 6.02 -36.44
CA VAL A 112 -3.31 5.84 -35.09
C VAL A 112 -3.95 7.13 -34.58
N LEU A 113 -3.28 8.27 -34.79
CA LEU A 113 -3.83 9.59 -34.46
C LEU A 113 -5.09 9.89 -35.29
N ALA A 114 -5.07 9.63 -36.59
CA ALA A 114 -6.22 9.82 -37.50
C ALA A 114 -7.42 9.01 -37.05
N ARG A 115 -7.20 7.75 -36.62
CA ARG A 115 -8.25 6.88 -36.07
C ARG A 115 -8.82 7.43 -34.76
N HIS A 116 -7.96 7.89 -33.85
CA HIS A 116 -8.41 8.41 -32.54
C HIS A 116 -9.10 9.77 -32.65
N PHE A 117 -8.53 10.72 -33.39
CA PHE A 117 -8.99 12.10 -33.47
C PHE A 117 -9.99 12.34 -34.61
N GLY A 118 -10.08 11.47 -35.63
CA GLY A 118 -11.09 11.56 -36.68
C GLY A 118 -10.73 12.58 -37.76
N PHE A 119 -9.53 12.48 -38.32
CA PHE A 119 -9.07 13.30 -39.44
C PHE A 119 -8.57 12.43 -40.58
N ASP A 120 -8.45 13.03 -41.77
CA ASP A 120 -7.89 12.39 -42.96
C ASP A 120 -6.66 13.17 -43.45
N ALA A 121 -5.73 12.46 -44.06
CA ALA A 121 -4.60 13.04 -44.77
C ALA A 121 -4.86 12.93 -46.28
N VAL A 122 -5.04 14.08 -46.93
CA VAL A 122 -5.44 14.16 -48.34
C VAL A 122 -4.46 15.02 -49.12
N GLU A 123 -4.19 14.66 -50.38
CA GLU A 123 -3.36 15.48 -51.26
C GLU A 123 -4.25 16.49 -51.98
N SER A 124 -3.86 17.76 -51.97
CA SER A 124 -4.52 18.83 -52.71
C SER A 124 -3.49 19.91 -53.04
N GLY A 125 -3.40 20.26 -54.33
CA GLY A 125 -2.52 21.32 -54.82
C GLY A 125 -1.02 21.06 -54.57
N GLY A 126 -0.57 19.81 -54.53
CA GLY A 126 0.81 19.42 -54.27
C GLY A 126 1.20 19.44 -52.78
N ARG A 127 0.23 19.57 -51.87
CA ARG A 127 0.41 19.54 -50.41
C ARG A 127 -0.42 18.44 -49.78
N ILE A 128 0.03 17.95 -48.64
CA ILE A 128 -0.77 17.06 -47.79
C ILE A 128 -1.52 17.92 -46.78
N LEU A 129 -2.83 17.90 -46.89
CA LEU A 129 -3.75 18.57 -45.99
C LEU A 129 -4.29 17.54 -45.00
N PHE A 130 -4.10 17.84 -43.72
CA PHE A 130 -4.69 17.07 -42.62
C PHE A 130 -5.99 17.74 -42.20
N ARG A 131 -7.10 17.18 -42.68
CA ARG A 131 -8.44 17.77 -42.52
C ARG A 131 -9.28 16.97 -41.54
N THR A 132 -10.02 17.68 -40.69
CA THR A 132 -10.95 17.05 -39.76
C THR A 132 -12.16 16.51 -40.52
N ARG A 133 -12.73 15.40 -40.05
CA ARG A 133 -13.98 14.85 -40.59
C ARG A 133 -15.18 15.64 -40.03
N GLY A 134 -16.34 15.53 -40.69
CA GLY A 134 -17.55 16.26 -40.29
C GLY A 134 -17.70 17.66 -40.90
N ARG A 135 -16.99 17.93 -42.00
CA ARG A 135 -17.08 19.20 -42.73
C ARG A 135 -18.43 19.38 -43.39
N ALA A 136 -18.88 20.63 -43.50
CA ALA A 136 -20.07 20.98 -44.28
C ALA A 136 -19.89 20.60 -45.77
N PRO A 137 -20.98 20.25 -46.46
CA PRO A 137 -20.92 19.88 -47.88
C PRO A 137 -20.44 21.04 -48.76
N SER A 138 -19.52 20.75 -49.67
CA SER A 138 -18.91 21.73 -50.60
C SER A 138 -19.56 21.75 -51.99
N ALA A 139 -20.40 20.76 -52.30
CA ALA A 139 -21.17 20.66 -53.53
C ALA A 139 -22.43 19.82 -53.32
N THR A 140 -23.42 20.05 -54.19
CA THR A 140 -24.61 19.19 -54.31
C THR A 140 -24.51 18.42 -55.62
N ILE A 141 -24.72 17.11 -55.54
CA ILE A 141 -24.75 16.19 -56.67
C ILE A 141 -26.19 15.74 -56.87
N ARG A 142 -26.65 15.79 -58.11
CA ARG A 142 -27.91 15.17 -58.54
C ARG A 142 -27.62 14.12 -59.61
N PRO A 143 -28.45 13.06 -59.72
CA PRO A 143 -28.22 11.99 -60.70
C PRO A 143 -28.15 12.48 -62.16
N ASP A 144 -28.91 13.51 -62.51
CA ASP A 144 -28.90 14.15 -63.84
C ASP A 144 -27.62 14.95 -64.15
N GLY A 145 -26.87 15.35 -63.10
CA GLY A 145 -25.58 16.02 -63.21
C GLY A 145 -24.37 15.08 -63.27
N LEU A 146 -24.58 13.77 -63.15
CA LEU A 146 -23.52 12.75 -63.20
C LEU A 146 -23.18 12.36 -64.64
N VAL A 147 -21.95 11.90 -64.85
CA VAL A 147 -21.51 11.43 -66.18
C VAL A 147 -22.03 10.02 -66.42
N GLY A 148 -22.90 9.88 -67.41
CA GLY A 148 -23.42 8.59 -67.84
C GLY A 148 -22.38 7.66 -68.48
N GLY A 149 -22.62 6.36 -68.36
CA GLY A 149 -21.85 5.29 -69.01
C GLY A 149 -22.77 4.19 -69.56
N LYS A 150 -22.22 3.01 -69.84
CA LYS A 150 -23.05 1.82 -70.09
C LYS A 150 -23.52 1.27 -68.73
N GLY A 151 -24.71 1.68 -68.27
CA GLY A 151 -25.30 1.25 -67.00
C GLY A 151 -25.92 2.41 -66.20
N GLU A 152 -26.17 2.15 -64.92
CA GLU A 152 -26.59 3.15 -63.94
C GLU A 152 -25.55 4.28 -63.77
N VAL A 153 -26.00 5.50 -63.50
CA VAL A 153 -25.12 6.69 -63.37
C VAL A 153 -24.39 6.74 -62.02
N MET A 154 -24.89 6.01 -61.03
CA MET A 154 -24.32 5.84 -59.71
C MET A 154 -24.68 4.48 -59.13
N GLU A 155 -23.88 3.99 -58.20
CA GLU A 155 -24.15 2.78 -57.43
C GLU A 155 -24.18 3.14 -55.94
N LEU A 156 -25.30 2.82 -55.27
CA LEU A 156 -25.43 2.96 -53.83
C LEU A 156 -25.42 1.57 -53.21
N VAL A 157 -24.38 1.26 -52.43
CA VAL A 157 -24.23 -0.05 -51.78
C VAL A 157 -24.45 0.12 -50.29
N ARG A 158 -25.29 -0.74 -49.71
CA ARG A 158 -25.48 -0.84 -48.27
C ARG A 158 -24.89 -2.14 -47.78
N GLY A 159 -23.82 -2.05 -46.98
CA GLY A 159 -23.12 -3.20 -46.41
C GLY A 159 -23.99 -4.05 -45.49
N GLN A 160 -23.55 -5.29 -45.22
CA GLN A 160 -24.24 -6.19 -44.31
C GLN A 160 -24.09 -5.72 -42.86
N GLU A 161 -25.15 -5.89 -42.07
CA GLU A 161 -25.14 -5.45 -40.68
C GLU A 161 -24.19 -6.26 -39.80
N THR A 162 -24.09 -7.56 -40.05
CA THR A 162 -23.28 -8.52 -39.31
C THR A 162 -21.78 -8.30 -39.44
N GLU A 163 -21.35 -7.51 -40.43
CA GLU A 163 -19.95 -7.13 -40.65
C GLU A 163 -19.54 -5.89 -39.85
N LEU A 164 -20.50 -5.18 -39.23
CA LEU A 164 -20.25 -3.99 -38.44
C LEU A 164 -20.04 -4.32 -36.96
N PRO A 165 -19.25 -3.53 -36.22
CA PRO A 165 -19.07 -3.74 -34.79
C PRO A 165 -20.35 -3.35 -34.02
N GLN A 166 -20.80 -4.23 -33.14
CA GLN A 166 -21.77 -3.92 -32.09
C GLN A 166 -21.16 -2.98 -31.05
N ALA A 167 -19.89 -3.23 -30.70
CA ALA A 167 -19.15 -2.46 -29.71
C ALA A 167 -17.71 -2.20 -30.14
N LEU A 168 -17.20 -1.02 -29.77
CA LEU A 168 -15.79 -0.66 -29.83
C LEU A 168 -15.25 -0.53 -28.42
N LYS A 169 -14.09 -1.15 -28.16
CA LYS A 169 -13.34 -1.03 -26.90
C LYS A 169 -12.02 -0.35 -27.18
N TRP A 170 -11.80 0.81 -26.61
CA TRP A 170 -10.55 1.56 -26.77
C TRP A 170 -9.77 1.57 -25.47
N GLN A 171 -8.53 1.12 -25.53
CA GLN A 171 -7.57 1.24 -24.43
C GLN A 171 -6.70 2.47 -24.63
N VAL A 172 -6.64 3.33 -23.62
CA VAL A 172 -5.84 4.57 -23.57
C VAL A 172 -5.08 4.64 -22.25
N VAL A 173 -4.14 5.58 -22.13
CA VAL A 173 -3.43 5.86 -20.88
C VAL A 173 -4.09 7.04 -20.16
N ARG A 174 -4.27 6.94 -18.84
CA ARG A 174 -4.87 8.00 -18.01
C ARG A 174 -3.82 8.99 -17.52
N ALA A 175 -3.88 10.23 -18.00
CA ALA A 175 -2.95 11.29 -17.57
C ALA A 175 -3.28 11.89 -16.18
N ASP A 176 -4.43 11.53 -15.60
CA ASP A 176 -4.98 12.10 -14.37
C ASP A 176 -4.72 11.24 -13.12
N GLU A 177 -4.00 10.12 -13.25
CA GLU A 177 -3.62 9.19 -12.18
C GLU A 177 -2.15 8.74 -12.36
N GLU A 178 -1.81 7.48 -12.06
CA GLU A 178 -0.46 6.91 -12.15
C GLU A 178 -0.07 6.46 -13.59
N TYR A 179 -0.65 7.08 -14.63
CA TYR A 179 -0.49 6.67 -16.04
C TYR A 179 -0.90 5.20 -16.31
N ASP A 180 -1.91 4.72 -15.58
CA ASP A 180 -2.48 3.40 -15.78
C ASP A 180 -3.28 3.29 -17.08
N ALA A 181 -3.35 2.07 -17.61
CA ALA A 181 -4.17 1.76 -18.76
C ALA A 181 -5.65 1.72 -18.39
N ALA A 182 -6.49 2.39 -19.17
CA ALA A 182 -7.92 2.39 -18.98
C ALA A 182 -8.66 2.08 -20.28
N THR A 183 -9.86 1.51 -20.15
CA THR A 183 -10.69 1.09 -21.29
C THR A 183 -12.01 1.85 -21.28
N VAL A 184 -12.38 2.39 -22.43
CA VAL A 184 -13.73 2.93 -22.71
C VAL A 184 -14.44 2.03 -23.72
N GLU A 185 -15.75 1.88 -23.58
CA GLU A 185 -16.59 1.07 -24.47
C GLU A 185 -17.74 1.90 -25.01
N ALA A 186 -17.85 1.96 -26.34
CA ALA A 186 -19.05 2.40 -27.02
C ALA A 186 -19.80 1.17 -27.54
N ARG A 187 -21.12 1.11 -27.34
CA ARG A 187 -21.96 -0.01 -27.77
C ARG A 187 -23.27 0.49 -28.38
N ARG A 188 -23.73 -0.21 -29.42
CA ARG A 188 -25.06 -0.03 -30.00
C ARG A 188 -25.98 -1.17 -29.53
N THR A 189 -27.11 -0.82 -28.93
CA THR A 189 -28.01 -1.78 -28.25
C THR A 189 -29.10 -2.37 -29.15
N THR A 190 -29.39 -1.74 -30.29
CA THR A 190 -30.51 -2.09 -31.19
C THR A 190 -30.03 -2.58 -32.55
N VAL A 191 -29.16 -3.60 -32.56
CA VAL A 191 -28.58 -4.18 -33.79
C VAL A 191 -28.45 -5.68 -33.69
N ALA A 192 -28.46 -6.37 -34.85
CA ALA A 192 -28.23 -7.82 -34.92
C ALA A 192 -26.75 -8.20 -35.00
N ALA A 193 -25.85 -7.21 -35.09
CA ALA A 193 -24.42 -7.43 -35.03
C ALA A 193 -23.98 -7.80 -33.61
N ASP A 194 -23.04 -8.74 -33.48
CA ASP A 194 -22.44 -9.19 -32.20
C ASP A 194 -20.93 -8.92 -32.10
N GLY A 195 -20.32 -8.38 -33.16
CA GLY A 195 -18.88 -8.15 -33.23
C GLY A 195 -18.39 -7.11 -32.23
N VAL A 196 -17.29 -7.40 -31.53
CA VAL A 196 -16.60 -6.45 -30.64
C VAL A 196 -15.18 -6.24 -31.15
N THR A 197 -14.83 -4.98 -31.45
CA THR A 197 -13.47 -4.61 -31.88
C THR A 197 -12.74 -3.92 -30.74
N ALA A 198 -11.54 -4.38 -30.43
CA ALA A 198 -10.68 -3.77 -29.42
C ALA A 198 -9.46 -3.12 -30.08
N GLU A 199 -9.21 -1.84 -29.75
CA GLU A 199 -8.09 -1.05 -30.27
C GLU A 199 -7.30 -0.45 -29.10
N ARG A 200 -5.98 -0.36 -29.24
CA ARG A 200 -5.08 0.23 -28.24
C ARG A 200 -4.42 1.47 -28.81
N PHE A 201 -4.45 2.56 -28.07
CA PHE A 201 -3.83 3.82 -28.46
C PHE A 201 -2.70 4.14 -27.48
N PRO A 202 -1.45 4.31 -27.96
CA PRO A 202 -0.30 4.67 -27.12
C PRO A 202 -0.30 6.19 -26.86
N LEU A 203 -1.44 6.70 -26.38
CA LEU A 203 -1.66 8.10 -26.09
C LEU A 203 -2.36 8.27 -24.75
N ALA A 204 -2.04 9.39 -24.10
CA ALA A 204 -2.69 9.79 -22.88
C ALA A 204 -3.92 10.65 -23.22
N ALA A 205 -5.08 10.32 -22.66
CA ALA A 205 -6.32 11.05 -22.84
C ALA A 205 -7.19 10.98 -21.59
N SER A 206 -8.03 11.98 -21.37
CA SER A 206 -9.09 11.87 -20.37
C SER A 206 -10.14 10.85 -20.83
N LEU A 207 -10.76 10.15 -19.86
CA LEU A 207 -11.76 9.14 -20.18
C LEU A 207 -13.02 9.73 -20.83
N GLU A 208 -13.39 10.96 -20.46
CA GLU A 208 -14.50 11.70 -21.07
C GLU A 208 -14.27 11.90 -22.58
N GLU A 209 -13.05 12.26 -22.95
CA GLU A 209 -12.66 12.51 -24.33
C GLU A 209 -12.48 11.22 -25.13
N ALA A 210 -11.85 10.21 -24.52
CA ALA A 210 -11.71 8.89 -25.13
C ALA A 210 -13.09 8.26 -25.40
N ASP A 211 -14.04 8.38 -24.48
CA ASP A 211 -15.40 7.89 -24.62
C ASP A 211 -16.16 8.60 -25.74
N ARG A 212 -16.09 9.95 -25.82
CA ARG A 212 -16.64 10.74 -26.92
C ARG A 212 -16.11 10.26 -28.28
N ARG A 213 -14.79 10.12 -28.41
CA ARG A 213 -14.14 9.70 -29.66
C ARG A 213 -14.44 8.25 -30.02
N CYS A 214 -14.57 7.36 -29.04
CA CYS A 214 -14.96 5.97 -29.24
C CYS A 214 -16.41 5.86 -29.74
N ARG A 215 -17.35 6.63 -29.17
CA ARG A 215 -18.74 6.73 -29.62
C ARG A 215 -18.83 7.28 -31.05
N ARG A 216 -18.09 8.35 -31.34
CA ARG A 216 -17.96 8.92 -32.68
C ARG A 216 -17.49 7.86 -33.69
N ALA A 217 -16.39 7.16 -33.38
CA ALA A 217 -15.82 6.15 -34.28
C ALA A 217 -16.75 4.95 -34.52
N LEU A 218 -17.55 4.55 -33.52
CA LEU A 218 -18.58 3.53 -33.68
C LEU A 218 -19.66 4.02 -34.65
N LEU A 219 -20.18 5.22 -34.43
CA LEU A 219 -21.25 5.78 -35.27
C LEU A 219 -20.77 6.09 -36.69
N GLU A 220 -19.53 6.55 -36.87
CA GLU A 220 -18.87 6.68 -38.18
C GLU A 220 -18.85 5.35 -38.93
N ALA A 221 -18.50 4.24 -38.26
CA ALA A 221 -18.49 2.91 -38.89
C ALA A 221 -19.90 2.48 -39.32
N TRP A 222 -20.92 2.81 -38.53
CA TRP A 222 -22.31 2.50 -38.86
C TRP A 222 -22.89 3.41 -39.96
N ALA A 223 -22.51 4.69 -39.99
CA ALA A 223 -22.90 5.62 -41.06
C ALA A 223 -22.26 5.21 -42.38
N GLY A 224 -20.96 4.90 -42.36
CA GLY A 224 -20.18 4.42 -43.52
C GLY A 224 -20.59 3.05 -44.06
N ARG A 225 -21.62 2.41 -43.50
CA ARG A 225 -22.29 1.23 -44.06
C ARG A 225 -22.83 1.49 -45.47
N GLU A 226 -23.24 2.72 -45.74
CA GLU A 226 -23.73 3.14 -47.05
C GLU A 226 -22.58 3.79 -47.83
N THR A 227 -22.27 3.25 -49.00
CA THR A 227 -21.23 3.76 -49.90
C THR A 227 -21.84 4.13 -51.25
N MET A 228 -21.20 5.09 -51.92
CA MET A 228 -21.59 5.57 -53.23
C MET A 228 -20.39 5.47 -54.18
N THR A 229 -20.61 4.91 -55.37
CA THR A 229 -19.71 5.07 -56.50
C THR A 229 -20.40 5.87 -57.60
N ALA A 230 -19.71 6.86 -58.15
CA ALA A 230 -20.27 7.74 -59.18
C ALA A 230 -19.17 8.32 -60.07
N ARG A 231 -19.56 8.92 -61.19
CA ARG A 231 -18.65 9.59 -62.12
C ARG A 231 -19.01 11.06 -62.24
N LEU A 232 -18.07 11.93 -61.90
CA LEU A 232 -18.27 13.37 -61.88
C LEU A 232 -17.87 14.03 -63.21
N PRO A 233 -18.57 15.11 -63.61
CA PRO A 233 -18.19 15.90 -64.77
C PRO A 233 -16.95 16.77 -64.49
N PRO A 234 -16.21 17.21 -65.53
CA PRO A 234 -15.07 18.11 -65.37
C PRO A 234 -15.40 19.43 -64.63
N SER A 235 -16.64 19.89 -64.64
CA SER A 235 -17.07 21.07 -63.87
C SER A 235 -16.89 20.91 -62.35
N MET A 236 -16.74 19.68 -61.86
CA MET A 236 -16.49 19.34 -60.45
C MET A 236 -15.02 18.96 -60.16
N LEU A 237 -14.09 19.35 -61.03
CA LEU A 237 -12.64 19.16 -60.84
C LEU A 237 -12.10 19.72 -59.51
N ARG A 238 -12.81 20.68 -58.90
CA ARG A 238 -12.43 21.30 -57.62
C ARG A 238 -12.56 20.37 -56.40
N LEU A 239 -13.22 19.22 -56.55
CA LEU A 239 -13.45 18.29 -55.46
C LEU A 239 -12.25 17.37 -55.27
N ASP A 240 -11.75 17.31 -54.04
CA ASP A 240 -10.64 16.45 -53.63
C ASP A 240 -11.12 15.32 -52.70
N PRO A 241 -10.34 14.25 -52.51
CA PRO A 241 -10.59 13.31 -51.42
C PRO A 241 -10.72 14.04 -50.08
N GLY A 242 -11.65 13.58 -49.24
CA GLY A 242 -11.99 14.21 -47.96
C GLY A 242 -13.06 15.31 -48.04
N ASP A 243 -13.42 15.80 -49.23
CA ASP A 243 -14.56 16.71 -49.37
C ASP A 243 -15.89 15.98 -49.17
N VAL A 244 -16.87 16.70 -48.62
CA VAL A 244 -18.24 16.21 -48.40
C VAL A 244 -19.15 16.77 -49.48
N VAL A 245 -19.97 15.90 -50.07
CA VAL A 245 -20.97 16.26 -51.08
C VAL A 245 -22.36 15.85 -50.60
N SER A 246 -23.35 16.70 -50.89
CA SER A 246 -24.76 16.36 -50.67
C SER A 246 -25.32 15.67 -51.91
N LEU A 247 -25.76 14.42 -51.78
CA LEU A 247 -26.51 13.71 -52.82
C LEU A 247 -28.00 14.03 -52.65
N ASP A 248 -28.58 14.72 -53.64
CA ASP A 248 -30.01 14.99 -53.75
C ASP A 248 -30.64 13.94 -54.69
N HIS A 249 -31.27 12.91 -54.10
CA HIS A 249 -31.82 11.77 -54.81
C HIS A 249 -33.07 11.22 -54.11
N ASP A 250 -34.12 10.88 -54.86
CA ASP A 250 -35.38 10.31 -54.37
C ASP A 250 -36.04 11.11 -53.22
N GLY A 251 -35.98 12.44 -53.32
CA GLY A 251 -36.55 13.35 -52.32
C GLY A 251 -35.78 13.36 -50.99
N ARG A 252 -34.58 12.80 -50.95
CA ARG A 252 -33.68 12.78 -49.79
C ARG A 252 -32.38 13.49 -50.13
N ILE A 253 -31.88 14.26 -49.17
CA ILE A 253 -30.53 14.81 -49.21
C ILE A 253 -29.69 14.03 -48.20
N CYS A 254 -28.63 13.40 -48.66
CA CYS A 254 -27.72 12.63 -47.82
C CYS A 254 -26.28 13.07 -48.07
N GLU A 255 -25.48 13.15 -47.02
CA GLU A 255 -24.09 13.57 -47.11
C GLU A 255 -23.16 12.38 -47.33
N TYR A 256 -22.24 12.54 -48.28
CA TYR A 256 -21.22 11.56 -48.61
C TYR A 256 -19.85 12.22 -48.59
N ARG A 257 -18.90 11.66 -47.84
CA ARG A 257 -17.50 12.07 -47.84
C ARG A 257 -16.74 11.26 -48.89
N ILE A 258 -16.10 11.95 -49.83
CA ILE A 258 -15.30 11.31 -50.88
C ILE A 258 -14.07 10.67 -50.24
N THR A 259 -13.89 9.37 -50.41
CA THR A 259 -12.73 8.63 -49.88
C THR A 259 -11.66 8.41 -50.94
N ARG A 260 -12.07 8.29 -52.20
CA ARG A 260 -11.17 8.02 -53.31
C ARG A 260 -11.65 8.73 -54.56
N ILE A 261 -10.69 9.26 -55.32
CA ILE A 261 -10.89 9.79 -56.66
C ILE A 261 -9.91 9.08 -57.60
N SER A 262 -10.38 8.71 -58.79
CA SER A 262 -9.54 8.20 -59.87
C SER A 262 -9.80 8.97 -61.16
N ASP A 263 -8.77 9.63 -61.66
CA ASP A 263 -8.80 10.39 -62.90
C ASP A 263 -8.25 9.53 -64.05
N ALA A 264 -9.16 8.88 -64.79
CA ALA A 264 -8.85 8.09 -65.99
C ALA A 264 -9.78 8.47 -67.14
N GLY A 265 -9.82 9.76 -67.47
CA GLY A 265 -10.72 10.37 -68.46
C GLY A 265 -12.00 10.93 -67.83
N GLN A 266 -12.80 10.07 -67.18
CA GLN A 266 -13.90 10.49 -66.31
C GLN A 266 -13.43 10.44 -64.84
N ARG A 267 -13.86 11.40 -64.00
CA ARG A 267 -13.49 11.47 -62.58
C ARG A 267 -14.36 10.51 -61.78
N ALA A 268 -13.86 9.30 -61.56
CA ALA A 268 -14.57 8.30 -60.76
C ALA A 268 -14.36 8.59 -59.27
N ILE A 269 -15.44 8.59 -58.50
CA ILE A 269 -15.42 8.79 -57.05
C ILE A 269 -15.96 7.57 -56.32
N GLU A 270 -15.34 7.27 -55.18
CA GLU A 270 -15.91 6.44 -54.13
C GLU A 270 -16.13 7.34 -52.91
N ALA A 271 -17.30 7.23 -52.30
CA ALA A 271 -17.66 8.01 -51.14
C ALA A 271 -18.39 7.16 -50.11
N VAL A 272 -18.25 7.52 -48.84
CA VAL A 272 -18.94 6.87 -47.73
C VAL A 272 -19.92 7.85 -47.12
N ARG A 273 -21.08 7.37 -46.68
CA ARG A 273 -22.05 8.22 -46.03
C ARG A 273 -21.46 8.81 -44.75
N SER A 274 -21.69 10.10 -44.58
CA SER A 274 -21.25 10.88 -43.43
C SER A 274 -22.48 11.51 -42.77
N ASP A 275 -22.38 11.76 -41.48
CA ASP A 275 -23.40 12.45 -40.69
C ASP A 275 -22.68 13.49 -39.82
N PRO A 276 -22.96 14.79 -39.99
CA PRO A 276 -22.23 15.86 -39.30
C PRO A 276 -22.53 15.87 -37.80
N ASP A 277 -23.70 15.39 -37.37
CA ASP A 277 -24.10 15.35 -35.96
C ASP A 277 -23.23 14.38 -35.14
N ILE A 278 -22.57 13.44 -35.81
CA ILE A 278 -21.62 12.50 -35.16
C ILE A 278 -20.41 13.24 -34.58
N TYR A 279 -20.01 14.37 -35.16
CA TYR A 279 -18.76 15.07 -34.82
C TYR A 279 -18.93 16.11 -33.70
N ASP A 280 -20.16 16.53 -33.38
CA ASP A 280 -20.48 17.49 -32.31
C ASP A 280 -20.98 16.81 -31.02
N MET A 281 -20.50 15.60 -30.75
CA MET A 281 -20.91 14.85 -29.56
C MET A 281 -20.38 15.48 -28.27
N PRO A 282 -21.19 15.50 -27.19
CA PRO A 282 -20.69 15.92 -25.89
C PRO A 282 -19.66 14.92 -25.35
N PRO A 283 -18.70 15.38 -24.52
CA PRO A 283 -17.81 14.51 -23.75
C PRO A 283 -18.56 13.42 -22.98
N GLY A 284 -17.85 12.35 -22.61
CA GLY A 284 -18.38 11.34 -21.70
C GLY A 284 -18.66 11.87 -20.30
N ASN A 285 -19.24 11.03 -19.44
CA ASN A 285 -19.45 11.37 -18.05
C ASN A 285 -18.10 11.53 -17.32
N ALA A 286 -17.99 12.59 -16.54
CA ALA A 286 -16.82 12.85 -15.72
C ALA A 286 -16.60 11.75 -14.69
N ARG A 287 -15.33 11.38 -14.51
CA ARG A 287 -14.89 10.44 -13.48
C ARG A 287 -13.77 11.10 -12.69
N SER A 288 -13.99 11.32 -11.40
CA SER A 288 -12.95 11.87 -10.53
C SER A 288 -11.79 10.88 -10.40
N PRO A 289 -10.53 11.33 -10.51
CA PRO A 289 -9.38 10.47 -10.32
C PRO A 289 -9.33 9.95 -8.88
N ARG A 290 -8.82 8.73 -8.68
CA ARG A 290 -8.55 8.18 -7.34
C ARG A 290 -7.05 8.05 -7.13
N LEU A 291 -6.47 9.02 -6.44
CA LEU A 291 -5.07 8.93 -6.01
C LEU A 291 -4.97 8.22 -4.67
N SER A 292 -4.16 7.17 -4.59
CA SER A 292 -3.86 6.51 -3.33
C SER A 292 -2.95 7.42 -2.49
N ALA A 293 -3.34 7.72 -1.25
CA ALA A 293 -2.44 8.42 -0.34
C ALA A 293 -1.30 7.48 0.08
N PRO A 294 -0.02 7.91 0.03
CA PRO A 294 1.06 7.11 0.59
C PRO A 294 0.82 6.94 2.10
N ALA A 295 0.91 5.70 2.58
CA ALA A 295 0.78 5.41 4.01
C ALA A 295 1.96 6.03 4.77
N VAL A 296 1.69 7.05 5.58
CA VAL A 296 2.68 7.60 6.51
C VAL A 296 2.65 6.77 7.78
N PHE A 297 3.74 6.04 8.00
CA PHE A 297 3.91 5.20 9.18
C PHE A 297 4.44 6.03 10.37
N GLY A 298 3.86 5.85 11.55
CA GLY A 298 4.44 6.35 12.81
C GLY A 298 5.51 5.39 13.36
N PRO A 299 6.34 5.80 14.34
CA PRO A 299 7.29 4.91 15.01
C PRO A 299 6.59 3.80 15.78
N ALA A 300 7.25 2.64 15.93
CA ALA A 300 6.68 1.49 16.62
C ALA A 300 6.86 1.55 18.14
N ASP A 301 5.86 1.08 18.90
CA ASP A 301 6.05 0.67 20.30
C ASP A 301 6.64 -0.74 20.30
N VAL A 302 7.77 -0.93 20.98
CA VAL A 302 8.58 -2.16 20.90
C VAL A 302 8.90 -2.62 22.32
N ALA A 303 8.58 -3.88 22.62
CA ALA A 303 8.98 -4.57 23.83
C ALA A 303 9.86 -5.78 23.48
N LEU A 304 11.13 -5.71 23.89
CA LEU A 304 12.05 -6.85 23.89
C LEU A 304 12.04 -7.42 25.31
N MET A 305 11.67 -8.69 25.45
CA MET A 305 11.33 -9.31 26.73
C MET A 305 12.13 -10.60 26.92
N ASP A 306 12.90 -10.67 27.99
CA ASP A 306 13.61 -11.89 28.40
C ASP A 306 12.67 -12.73 29.27
N LEU A 307 11.77 -13.47 28.62
CA LEU A 307 10.74 -14.28 29.27
C LEU A 307 11.18 -15.75 29.43
N PRO A 308 10.56 -16.50 30.35
CA PRO A 308 10.60 -17.96 30.34
C PRO A 308 10.11 -18.55 29.00
N GLN A 309 10.43 -19.82 28.75
CA GLN A 309 9.91 -20.54 27.58
C GLN A 309 8.38 -20.59 27.62
N LEU A 310 7.70 -20.17 26.55
CA LEU A 310 6.23 -20.14 26.46
C LEU A 310 5.66 -21.32 25.66
N GLY A 311 6.46 -21.94 24.78
CA GLY A 311 6.04 -23.08 23.97
C GLY A 311 7.18 -24.03 23.62
N ASP A 312 6.84 -25.30 23.37
CA ASP A 312 7.82 -26.38 23.17
C ASP A 312 8.72 -26.18 21.95
N ALA A 313 8.19 -25.57 20.89
CA ALA A 313 8.93 -25.34 19.65
C ALA A 313 10.01 -24.24 19.77
N VAL A 314 10.01 -23.48 20.87
CA VAL A 314 10.91 -22.35 21.08
C VAL A 314 12.03 -22.76 22.04
N PRO A 315 13.32 -22.70 21.63
CA PRO A 315 14.43 -22.90 22.54
C PRO A 315 14.36 -21.97 23.76
N ALA A 316 14.59 -22.51 24.95
CA ALA A 316 14.34 -21.82 26.21
C ALA A 316 15.24 -20.60 26.48
N HIS A 317 16.35 -20.43 25.75
CA HIS A 317 17.20 -19.24 25.84
C HIS A 317 16.68 -18.03 25.07
N ARG A 318 15.71 -18.22 24.16
CA ARG A 318 15.32 -17.16 23.23
C ARG A 318 14.43 -16.12 23.93
N PRO A 319 14.77 -14.82 23.83
CA PRO A 319 13.88 -13.75 24.26
C PRO A 319 12.74 -13.57 23.24
N TYR A 320 11.74 -12.79 23.61
CA TYR A 320 10.58 -12.49 22.77
C TYR A 320 10.52 -11.01 22.40
N ALA A 321 9.94 -10.71 21.25
CA ALA A 321 9.65 -9.37 20.78
C ALA A 321 8.15 -9.19 20.53
N ALA A 322 7.63 -8.06 20.99
CA ALA A 322 6.30 -7.58 20.66
C ALA A 322 6.42 -6.18 20.05
N VAL A 323 5.78 -5.98 18.90
CA VAL A 323 5.87 -4.74 18.13
C VAL A 323 4.48 -4.29 17.72
N PHE A 324 4.18 -3.02 17.96
CA PHE A 324 2.91 -2.41 17.58
C PHE A 324 3.13 -1.08 16.85
N ALA A 325 2.37 -0.85 15.77
CA ALA A 325 2.31 0.42 15.06
C ALA A 325 0.92 0.64 14.45
N ASN A 326 0.50 1.89 14.33
CA ASN A 326 -0.76 2.28 13.72
C ASN A 326 -0.54 3.49 12.77
N PRO A 327 -0.72 3.35 11.44
CA PRO A 327 -1.07 2.13 10.73
C PRO A 327 0.03 1.06 10.80
N TRP A 328 -0.36 -0.23 10.75
CA TRP A 328 0.58 -1.35 10.76
C TRP A 328 1.40 -1.38 9.46
N TYR A 329 2.69 -1.70 9.57
CA TYR A 329 3.63 -1.69 8.44
C TYR A 329 3.41 -2.84 7.45
N GLY A 330 2.56 -3.81 7.79
CA GLY A 330 2.49 -5.12 7.13
C GLY A 330 3.58 -6.07 7.61
N ASN A 331 4.81 -5.58 7.80
CA ASN A 331 5.92 -6.32 8.38
C ASN A 331 6.88 -5.38 9.14
N ALA A 332 7.22 -5.71 10.38
CA ALA A 332 8.26 -5.03 11.15
C ALA A 332 9.57 -5.84 11.15
N ALA A 333 10.66 -5.24 10.67
CA ALA A 333 11.98 -5.86 10.67
C ALA A 333 12.72 -5.59 11.98
N VAL A 334 13.38 -6.62 12.52
CA VAL A 334 14.21 -6.56 13.72
C VAL A 334 15.67 -6.73 13.32
N TRP A 335 16.46 -5.68 13.52
CA TRP A 335 17.89 -5.66 13.20
C TRP A 335 18.72 -5.58 14.47
N ARG A 336 19.92 -6.17 14.45
CA ARG A 336 20.90 -6.07 15.54
C ARG A 336 22.32 -5.77 15.05
N SER A 337 23.12 -5.13 15.90
CA SER A 337 24.56 -4.92 15.72
C SER A 337 25.31 -4.85 17.07
N THR A 338 26.58 -5.25 17.08
CA THR A 338 27.50 -5.03 18.21
C THR A 338 27.87 -3.55 18.36
N GLY A 339 27.73 -2.73 17.31
CA GLY A 339 28.08 -1.31 17.29
C GLY A 339 26.95 -0.42 16.80
N SER A 340 27.29 0.83 16.44
CA SER A 340 26.35 1.83 15.90
C SER A 340 26.12 1.72 14.38
N SER A 341 26.82 0.79 13.71
CA SER A 341 26.72 0.50 12.28
C SER A 341 26.80 -1.01 12.05
N GLY A 342 26.64 -1.49 10.81
CA GLY A 342 26.72 -2.94 10.51
C GLY A 342 25.53 -3.75 11.00
N PHE A 343 24.33 -3.16 11.01
CA PHE A 343 23.10 -3.85 11.38
C PHE A 343 22.81 -5.01 10.43
N THR A 344 22.53 -6.17 11.03
CA THR A 344 22.11 -7.39 10.32
C THR A 344 20.65 -7.69 10.66
N LEU A 345 19.88 -8.12 9.66
CA LEU A 345 18.48 -8.50 9.84
C LEU A 345 18.46 -9.80 10.64
N LEU A 346 17.76 -9.80 11.77
CA LEU A 346 17.62 -10.97 12.64
C LEU A 346 16.32 -11.70 12.36
N ASP A 347 15.20 -10.98 12.46
CA ASP A 347 13.85 -11.54 12.32
C ASP A 347 12.90 -10.50 11.70
N ALA A 348 11.72 -10.97 11.29
CA ALA A 348 10.62 -10.15 10.80
C ALA A 348 9.31 -10.55 11.49
N ILE A 349 8.52 -9.56 11.89
CA ILE A 349 7.26 -9.72 12.63
C ILE A 349 6.12 -9.31 11.71
N GLY A 350 5.27 -10.27 11.35
CA GLY A 350 4.18 -10.07 10.39
C GLY A 350 2.87 -9.52 10.97
N GLN A 351 2.67 -9.62 12.29
CA GLN A 351 1.44 -9.19 12.95
C GLN A 351 1.72 -8.20 14.08
N PRO A 352 0.89 -7.15 14.24
CA PRO A 352 1.02 -6.23 15.35
C PRO A 352 0.68 -6.94 16.67
N ALA A 353 1.53 -6.77 17.68
CA ALA A 353 1.26 -7.28 19.02
C ALA A 353 0.18 -6.44 19.73
N ARG A 354 -0.59 -7.10 20.60
CA ARG A 354 -1.54 -6.44 21.50
C ARG A 354 -0.78 -5.91 22.71
N MET A 355 -0.47 -4.62 22.68
CA MET A 355 0.32 -3.93 23.70
C MET A 355 -0.48 -2.83 24.38
N GLY A 356 -0.08 -2.48 25.60
CA GLY A 356 -0.72 -1.45 26.40
C GLY A 356 0.17 -0.94 27.51
N ARG A 357 -0.46 -0.24 28.46
CA ARG A 357 0.17 0.30 29.66
C ARG A 357 -0.72 0.06 30.89
N LEU A 358 -0.11 -0.10 32.07
CA LEU A 358 -0.86 -0.08 33.33
C LEU A 358 -1.52 1.29 33.50
N ALA A 359 -2.82 1.31 33.76
CA ALA A 359 -3.60 2.52 34.02
C ALA A 359 -3.62 2.92 35.51
N ALA A 360 -3.16 2.03 36.39
CA ALA A 360 -2.97 2.26 37.82
C ALA A 360 -1.85 1.35 38.37
N ASP A 361 -1.33 1.68 39.54
CA ASP A 361 -0.33 0.87 40.23
C ASP A 361 -0.89 -0.53 40.54
N PHE A 362 -0.10 -1.55 40.26
CA PHE A 362 -0.50 -2.95 40.44
C PHE A 362 0.31 -3.57 41.60
N PRO A 363 -0.30 -3.75 42.79
CA PRO A 363 0.39 -4.25 43.96
C PRO A 363 0.79 -5.73 43.83
N ALA A 364 1.67 -6.17 44.71
CA ALA A 364 1.99 -7.59 44.82
C ALA A 364 0.74 -8.41 45.19
N GLY A 365 0.61 -9.57 44.57
CA GLY A 365 -0.46 -10.52 44.81
C GLY A 365 0.09 -11.86 45.33
N PRO A 366 -0.79 -12.75 45.77
CA PRO A 366 -0.37 -14.07 46.22
C PRO A 366 0.15 -14.92 45.06
N THR A 367 1.16 -15.75 45.32
CA THR A 367 1.57 -16.85 44.45
C THR A 367 0.80 -18.12 44.83
N ASP A 368 0.69 -19.07 43.89
CA ASP A 368 0.16 -20.43 44.12
C ASP A 368 -1.34 -20.53 44.48
N ARG A 369 -2.10 -19.45 44.31
CA ARG A 369 -3.55 -19.40 44.50
C ARG A 369 -4.17 -18.31 43.63
N TRP A 370 -5.50 -18.33 43.52
CA TRP A 370 -6.25 -17.25 42.88
C TRP A 370 -6.05 -15.91 43.58
N ASP A 371 -5.78 -14.88 42.78
CA ASP A 371 -5.81 -13.49 43.21
C ASP A 371 -7.13 -12.85 42.77
N ASP A 372 -8.12 -12.97 43.65
CA ASP A 372 -9.45 -12.35 43.51
C ASP A 372 -9.53 -10.96 44.18
N GLY A 373 -8.48 -10.56 44.89
CA GLY A 373 -8.43 -9.28 45.62
C GLY A 373 -7.88 -8.14 44.77
N SER A 374 -6.90 -8.43 43.92
CA SER A 374 -6.26 -7.43 43.07
C SER A 374 -7.06 -7.16 41.79
N ARG A 375 -6.87 -5.97 41.23
CA ARG A 375 -7.47 -5.54 39.96
C ARG A 375 -6.36 -5.00 39.07
N LEU A 376 -6.14 -5.64 37.94
CA LEU A 376 -5.16 -5.21 36.95
C LEU A 376 -5.86 -4.30 35.94
N LEU A 377 -5.58 -3.00 36.01
CA LEU A 377 -6.19 -2.00 35.13
C LEU A 377 -5.22 -1.63 34.01
N ILE A 378 -5.61 -1.84 32.76
CA ILE A 378 -4.75 -1.62 31.60
C ILE A 378 -5.43 -0.76 30.53
N ASP A 379 -4.64 0.09 29.89
CA ASP A 379 -5.00 0.78 28.65
C ASP A 379 -4.35 0.05 27.47
N LEU A 380 -5.17 -0.59 26.64
CA LEU A 380 -4.76 -1.39 25.50
C LEU A 380 -4.80 -0.56 24.21
N SER A 381 -3.69 -0.55 23.47
CA SER A 381 -3.52 0.26 22.25
C SER A 381 -4.30 -0.28 21.05
N SER A 382 -4.56 -1.59 20.99
CA SER A 382 -5.36 -2.20 19.93
C SER A 382 -5.90 -3.58 20.34
N GLY A 383 -6.94 -4.03 19.63
CA GLY A 383 -7.57 -5.32 19.86
C GLY A 383 -8.55 -5.31 21.04
N THR A 384 -9.02 -6.50 21.39
CA THR A 384 -9.95 -6.72 22.51
C THR A 384 -9.48 -7.87 23.39
N LEU A 385 -9.95 -7.87 24.64
CA LEU A 385 -9.77 -8.95 25.60
C LEU A 385 -11.15 -9.48 25.99
N ALA A 386 -11.23 -10.80 26.15
CA ALA A 386 -12.44 -11.50 26.56
C ALA A 386 -12.16 -12.30 27.82
N SER A 387 -13.21 -12.52 28.62
CA SER A 387 -13.12 -13.45 29.75
C SER A 387 -13.02 -14.88 29.22
N VAL A 388 -12.30 -15.72 29.95
CA VAL A 388 -12.09 -17.14 29.64
C VAL A 388 -12.52 -18.00 30.82
N THR A 389 -12.81 -19.27 30.56
CA THR A 389 -13.08 -20.25 31.62
C THR A 389 -11.81 -20.61 32.37
N ASP A 390 -11.94 -21.14 33.59
CA ASP A 390 -10.80 -21.61 34.38
C ASP A 390 -10.00 -22.70 33.64
N GLU A 391 -10.67 -23.57 32.88
CA GLU A 391 -10.03 -24.60 32.07
C GLU A 391 -9.15 -24.00 30.96
N GLU A 392 -9.67 -23.02 30.23
CA GLU A 392 -8.90 -22.30 29.21
C GLU A 392 -7.75 -21.50 29.84
N LEU A 393 -7.97 -20.91 31.01
CA LEU A 393 -6.93 -20.19 31.74
C LEU A 393 -5.80 -21.12 32.15
N PHE A 394 -6.10 -22.29 32.72
CA PHE A 394 -5.08 -23.30 33.04
C PHE A 394 -4.41 -23.90 31.80
N ALA A 395 -5.07 -23.86 30.64
CA ALA A 395 -4.45 -24.19 29.35
C ALA A 395 -3.55 -23.08 28.79
N GLY A 396 -3.38 -21.96 29.50
CA GLY A 396 -2.47 -20.87 29.12
C GLY A 396 -3.16 -19.66 28.47
N ALA A 397 -4.49 -19.60 28.42
CA ALA A 397 -5.20 -18.47 27.86
C ALA A 397 -4.99 -17.19 28.68
N ASN A 398 -5.25 -16.03 28.04
CA ASN A 398 -5.18 -14.71 28.66
C ASN A 398 -3.89 -14.41 29.44
N ALA A 399 -2.74 -14.89 28.97
CA ALA A 399 -1.44 -14.54 29.52
C ALA A 399 -1.01 -13.13 29.08
N LEU A 400 -0.50 -12.35 30.02
CA LEU A 400 0.07 -11.03 29.81
C LEU A 400 1.44 -10.95 30.49
N ALA A 401 2.41 -10.32 29.83
CA ALA A 401 3.65 -9.89 30.47
C ALA A 401 3.50 -8.44 30.94
N VAL A 402 3.76 -8.20 32.23
CA VAL A 402 3.73 -6.88 32.88
C VAL A 402 5.15 -6.51 33.29
N GLU A 403 5.64 -5.36 32.82
CA GLU A 403 6.97 -4.88 33.16
C GLU A 403 6.98 -4.21 34.55
N SER A 404 7.28 -4.98 35.60
CA SER A 404 7.28 -4.48 36.98
C SER A 404 8.42 -3.51 37.27
N ALA A 405 9.54 -3.66 36.57
CA ALA A 405 10.69 -2.75 36.55
C ALA A 405 11.38 -2.84 35.18
N PRO A 406 12.24 -1.88 34.78
CA PRO A 406 12.87 -1.90 33.46
C PRO A 406 13.56 -3.24 33.14
N GLY A 407 13.04 -3.96 32.14
CA GLY A 407 13.52 -5.29 31.72
C GLY A 407 13.12 -6.46 32.61
N VAL A 408 12.34 -6.26 33.67
CA VAL A 408 11.83 -7.29 34.58
C VAL A 408 10.34 -7.49 34.33
N TRP A 409 9.98 -8.70 33.93
CA TRP A 409 8.63 -9.02 33.45
C TRP A 409 7.98 -10.11 34.30
N GLU A 410 6.83 -9.78 34.89
CA GLU A 410 5.93 -10.74 35.51
C GLU A 410 4.97 -11.29 34.45
N ILE A 411 4.76 -12.62 34.43
CA ILE A 411 3.68 -13.21 33.64
C ILE A 411 2.44 -13.37 34.53
N VAL A 412 1.36 -12.73 34.11
CA VAL A 412 0.06 -12.74 34.76
C VAL A 412 -0.97 -13.35 33.82
N GLN A 413 -1.86 -14.21 34.32
CA GLN A 413 -3.04 -14.61 33.57
C GLN A 413 -4.30 -14.04 34.21
N ALA A 414 -5.32 -13.72 33.41
CA ALA A 414 -6.59 -13.17 33.89
C ALA A 414 -7.80 -13.95 33.36
N GLY A 415 -8.61 -14.50 34.27
CA GLY A 415 -9.84 -15.20 33.91
C GLY A 415 -10.97 -14.25 33.49
N ALA A 416 -11.12 -13.12 34.17
CA ALA A 416 -12.18 -12.16 33.89
C ALA A 416 -11.62 -10.86 33.30
N ALA A 417 -12.19 -10.43 32.17
CA ALA A 417 -11.85 -9.19 31.48
C ALA A 417 -13.11 -8.34 31.24
N ALA A 418 -13.16 -7.16 31.85
CA ALA A 418 -14.26 -6.20 31.71
C ALA A 418 -13.77 -4.90 31.07
N LEU A 419 -14.39 -4.48 29.96
CA LEU A 419 -14.14 -3.19 29.32
C LEU A 419 -14.82 -2.09 30.15
N VAL A 420 -14.03 -1.21 30.77
CA VAL A 420 -14.54 -0.14 31.66
C VAL A 420 -14.52 1.25 31.03
N ALA A 421 -13.71 1.45 29.99
CA ALA A 421 -13.74 2.62 29.12
C ALA A 421 -13.16 2.24 27.74
N SER A 422 -13.20 3.15 26.76
CA SER A 422 -12.62 2.90 25.43
C SER A 422 -11.14 2.49 25.54
N GLY A 423 -10.82 1.24 25.16
CA GLY A 423 -9.47 0.68 25.26
C GLY A 423 -9.00 0.33 26.68
N ARG A 424 -9.79 0.62 27.72
CA ARG A 424 -9.42 0.36 29.12
C ARG A 424 -10.12 -0.88 29.67
N TYR A 425 -9.34 -1.85 30.14
CA TYR A 425 -9.82 -3.09 30.71
C TYR A 425 -9.48 -3.19 32.19
N GLN A 426 -10.45 -3.68 32.98
CA GLN A 426 -10.21 -4.19 34.32
C GLN A 426 -10.15 -5.72 34.26
N LEU A 427 -9.00 -6.26 34.62
CA LEU A 427 -8.73 -7.70 34.67
C LEU A 427 -8.76 -8.17 36.13
N THR A 428 -9.46 -9.26 36.39
CA THR A 428 -9.64 -9.88 37.71
C THR A 428 -9.58 -11.40 37.61
N HIS A 429 -9.59 -12.10 38.76
CA HIS A 429 -9.40 -13.55 38.84
C HIS A 429 -8.04 -13.92 38.24
N LEU A 430 -6.98 -13.44 38.91
CA LEU A 430 -5.62 -13.44 38.36
C LEU A 430 -4.81 -14.64 38.85
N LEU A 431 -3.93 -15.14 38.00
CA LEU A 431 -2.82 -16.01 38.37
C LEU A 431 -1.51 -15.23 38.23
N ARG A 432 -0.77 -15.11 39.33
CA ARG A 432 0.44 -14.27 39.42
C ARG A 432 1.72 -15.08 39.22
N GLY A 433 2.80 -14.43 38.81
CA GLY A 433 4.15 -15.01 38.76
C GLY A 433 4.30 -16.29 37.92
N GLN A 434 3.49 -16.45 36.87
CA GLN A 434 3.44 -17.69 36.08
C GLN A 434 4.79 -18.00 35.43
N ARG A 435 5.05 -19.30 35.20
CA ARG A 435 6.29 -19.82 34.58
C ARG A 435 7.58 -19.36 35.28
N GLY A 436 7.59 -19.27 36.61
CA GLY A 436 8.79 -18.92 37.36
C GLY A 436 9.10 -17.42 37.35
N THR A 437 8.06 -16.58 37.39
CA THR A 437 8.21 -15.11 37.41
C THR A 437 7.78 -14.49 38.75
N GLU A 438 7.79 -15.27 39.82
CA GLU A 438 7.45 -14.83 41.17
C GLU A 438 8.44 -13.77 41.71
N ASP A 439 9.72 -13.86 41.35
CA ASP A 439 10.75 -12.83 41.64
C ASP A 439 10.50 -11.52 40.91
N ALA A 440 9.72 -11.55 39.82
CA ALA A 440 9.39 -10.39 39.02
C ALA A 440 8.10 -9.68 39.48
N ILE A 441 7.40 -10.19 40.51
CA ILE A 441 6.20 -9.55 41.06
C ILE A 441 6.58 -8.20 41.69
N GLY A 442 6.10 -7.11 41.09
CA GLY A 442 6.32 -5.75 41.58
C GLY A 442 5.43 -5.41 42.79
N ASN A 443 5.92 -4.55 43.69
CA ASN A 443 5.11 -4.03 44.79
C ASN A 443 5.29 -2.50 45.00
N PRO A 444 4.53 -1.66 44.28
CA PRO A 444 3.71 -2.02 43.11
C PRO A 444 4.54 -2.10 41.82
N ALA A 445 4.01 -2.76 40.79
CA ALA A 445 4.35 -2.42 39.41
C ALA A 445 3.71 -1.05 39.08
N PRO A 446 4.48 -0.05 38.63
CA PRO A 446 4.01 1.33 38.58
C PRO A 446 3.03 1.58 37.43
N THR A 447 2.12 2.53 37.62
CA THR A 447 1.29 3.10 36.55
C THR A 447 2.16 3.51 35.37
N GLY A 448 1.72 3.20 34.16
CA GLY A 448 2.49 3.42 32.93
C GLY A 448 3.53 2.33 32.62
N ALA A 449 3.64 1.27 33.42
CA ALA A 449 4.41 0.09 33.05
C ALA A 449 3.85 -0.57 31.77
N ARG A 450 4.72 -1.19 30.98
CA ARG A 450 4.35 -1.86 29.74
C ARG A 450 3.60 -3.14 30.02
N VAL A 451 2.56 -3.39 29.22
CA VAL A 451 1.80 -4.64 29.23
C VAL A 451 1.78 -5.20 27.81
N VAL A 452 2.08 -6.48 27.67
CA VAL A 452 2.03 -7.20 26.40
C VAL A 452 1.15 -8.43 26.57
N VAL A 453 0.15 -8.59 25.72
CA VAL A 453 -0.64 -9.84 25.68
C VAL A 453 0.20 -10.90 24.96
N LEU A 454 0.40 -12.04 25.61
CA LEU A 454 1.23 -13.13 25.10
C LEU A 454 0.38 -14.03 24.21
N ASP A 455 0.54 -13.86 22.91
CA ASP A 455 -0.15 -14.61 21.86
C ASP A 455 0.77 -14.87 20.65
N ALA A 456 0.19 -15.29 19.52
CA ALA A 456 0.93 -15.56 18.30
C ALA A 456 1.69 -14.35 17.71
N ALA A 457 1.36 -13.11 18.10
CA ALA A 457 2.07 -11.91 17.68
C ALA A 457 3.28 -11.58 18.57
N THR A 458 3.49 -12.33 19.67
CA THR A 458 4.71 -12.28 20.46
C THR A 458 5.74 -13.26 19.90
N VAL A 459 6.74 -12.75 19.19
CA VAL A 459 7.64 -13.57 18.37
C VAL A 459 8.95 -13.86 19.11
N PRO A 460 9.41 -15.12 19.20
CA PRO A 460 10.72 -15.43 19.76
C PRO A 460 11.83 -14.99 18.80
N LEU A 461 12.85 -14.31 19.31
CA LEU A 461 13.98 -13.83 18.52
C LEU A 461 15.02 -14.93 18.33
N SER A 462 15.56 -15.02 17.12
CA SER A 462 16.51 -16.03 16.65
C SER A 462 17.95 -15.80 17.18
N ILE A 463 18.09 -15.69 18.50
CA ILE A 463 19.36 -15.52 19.21
C ILE A 463 20.01 -16.87 19.49
N ALA A 464 21.33 -16.94 19.38
CA ALA A 464 22.11 -18.11 19.75
C ALA A 464 22.53 -18.05 21.22
N GLU A 465 22.75 -19.20 21.88
CA GLU A 465 23.19 -19.25 23.28
C GLU A 465 24.52 -18.54 23.53
N ALA A 466 25.43 -18.55 22.55
CA ALA A 466 26.71 -17.85 22.63
C ALA A 466 26.57 -16.31 22.67
N ASP A 467 25.41 -15.77 22.29
CA ASP A 467 25.15 -14.33 22.28
C ASP A 467 24.51 -13.82 23.59
N LEU A 468 24.23 -14.72 24.55
CA LEU A 468 23.64 -14.37 25.84
C LEU A 468 24.60 -13.54 26.70
N GLY A 469 24.05 -12.58 27.45
CA GLY A 469 24.80 -11.67 28.32
C GLY A 469 25.54 -10.55 27.57
N LEU A 470 25.53 -10.54 26.24
CA LEU A 470 26.15 -9.50 25.43
C LEU A 470 25.16 -8.35 25.17
N PRO A 471 25.56 -7.08 25.39
CA PRO A 471 24.73 -5.94 25.03
C PRO A 471 24.71 -5.75 23.51
N TRP A 472 23.51 -5.68 22.93
CA TRP A 472 23.31 -5.46 21.50
C TRP A 472 22.58 -4.13 21.24
N ASN A 473 22.89 -3.50 20.12
CA ASN A 473 22.14 -2.38 19.58
C ASN A 473 21.06 -2.91 18.64
N TRP A 474 19.81 -2.47 18.83
CA TRP A 474 18.65 -2.94 18.08
C TRP A 474 18.04 -1.82 17.26
N ARG A 475 17.51 -2.18 16.09
CA ARG A 475 16.66 -1.31 15.26
C ARG A 475 15.40 -2.07 14.88
N VAL A 476 14.24 -1.51 15.17
CA VAL A 476 12.94 -2.16 14.89
C VAL A 476 12.01 -1.16 14.23
N GLY A 477 11.42 -1.51 13.09
CA GLY A 477 10.56 -0.60 12.32
C GLY A 477 10.07 -1.22 11.01
N PRO A 478 9.55 -0.44 10.06
CA PRO A 478 9.01 -0.94 8.80
C PRO A 478 10.02 -1.78 8.03
N GLY A 479 9.59 -2.95 7.53
CA GLY A 479 10.49 -3.87 6.83
C GLY A 479 11.08 -3.35 5.52
N ASN A 480 10.50 -2.30 4.93
CA ASN A 480 10.99 -1.62 3.73
C ASN A 480 11.90 -0.40 4.03
N ALA A 481 12.08 -0.03 5.29
CA ALA A 481 12.96 1.06 5.71
C ALA A 481 14.39 0.56 5.97
N ALA A 482 15.38 1.42 5.71
CA ALA A 482 16.77 1.11 6.04
C ALA A 482 16.98 1.16 7.58
N PRO A 483 17.91 0.37 8.17
CA PRO A 483 18.16 0.37 9.62
C PRO A 483 18.60 1.73 10.20
N SER A 484 19.12 2.62 9.34
CA SER A 484 19.54 3.97 9.68
C SER A 484 18.43 5.02 9.55
N ASP A 485 17.27 4.65 9.03
CA ASP A 485 16.12 5.56 8.87
C ASP A 485 15.61 6.01 10.24
N ALA A 486 15.16 7.27 10.33
CA ALA A 486 14.63 7.85 11.56
C ALA A 486 13.34 7.18 12.03
N ILE A 487 12.61 6.48 11.15
CA ILE A 487 11.43 5.70 11.54
C ILE A 487 11.76 4.43 12.33
N MET A 488 13.02 3.97 12.29
CA MET A 488 13.47 2.79 13.02
C MET A 488 13.67 3.11 14.50
N GLN A 489 12.95 2.41 15.37
CA GLN A 489 13.10 2.54 16.82
C GLN A 489 14.46 1.97 17.26
N ALA A 490 15.24 2.78 17.94
CA ALA A 490 16.52 2.39 18.54
C ALA A 490 16.31 1.85 19.96
N LEU A 491 16.81 0.64 20.25
CA LEU A 491 16.76 0.05 21.59
C LEU A 491 18.10 -0.56 21.99
N THR A 492 18.32 -0.67 23.30
CA THR A 492 19.38 -1.48 23.92
C THR A 492 18.73 -2.59 24.72
N PHE A 493 19.14 -3.84 24.47
CA PHE A 493 18.62 -5.01 25.16
C PHE A 493 19.69 -6.10 25.20
N THR A 494 19.84 -6.72 26.37
CA THR A 494 20.78 -7.81 26.63
C THR A 494 19.98 -9.07 26.93
N PRO A 495 19.95 -10.07 26.03
CA PRO A 495 19.29 -11.34 26.31
C PRO A 495 20.11 -12.12 27.34
N ASN A 496 19.51 -12.52 28.47
CA ASN A 496 20.18 -13.31 29.51
C ASN A 496 19.70 -14.77 29.55
N GLY A 497 18.70 -15.13 28.74
CA GLY A 497 18.19 -16.49 28.64
C GLY A 497 17.40 -16.87 29.88
N ARG A 498 16.43 -16.04 30.29
CA ARG A 498 15.63 -16.27 31.51
C ARG A 498 15.01 -17.66 31.55
N GLY A 499 14.57 -18.20 30.41
CA GLY A 499 14.02 -19.56 30.33
C GLY A 499 15.01 -20.71 30.58
N LEU A 500 16.31 -20.43 30.73
CA LEU A 500 17.32 -21.38 31.18
C LEU A 500 17.60 -21.32 32.69
N ARG A 501 16.99 -20.40 33.43
CA ARG A 501 17.10 -20.36 34.90
C ARG A 501 16.16 -21.37 35.53
N PRO A 502 16.62 -22.14 36.55
CA PRO A 502 15.73 -22.99 37.33
C PRO A 502 14.62 -22.18 38.01
N PHE A 503 13.51 -22.83 38.33
CA PHE A 503 12.45 -22.21 39.12
C PHE A 503 12.76 -22.33 40.63
N ALA A 504 12.37 -21.31 41.39
CA ALA A 504 12.55 -21.29 42.85
C ALA A 504 11.84 -22.48 43.51
N PRO A 505 12.53 -23.30 44.35
CA PRO A 505 11.91 -24.43 45.03
C PRO A 505 10.67 -24.07 45.85
N ALA A 506 9.70 -24.97 45.92
CA ALA A 506 8.41 -24.73 46.57
C ALA A 506 8.26 -25.50 47.89
N GLN A 507 7.25 -25.12 48.68
CA GLN A 507 6.83 -25.81 49.91
C GLN A 507 7.99 -26.17 50.86
N ALA A 508 8.87 -25.21 51.13
CA ALA A 508 9.92 -25.39 52.13
C ALA A 508 9.32 -25.70 53.52
N ARG A 509 9.84 -26.73 54.17
CA ARG A 509 9.42 -27.21 55.49
C ARG A 509 10.65 -27.45 56.35
N MET A 510 10.54 -27.12 57.62
CA MET A 510 11.57 -27.34 58.63
C MET A 510 11.00 -28.16 59.78
N ARG A 511 11.74 -29.17 60.23
CA ARG A 511 11.40 -29.96 61.42
C ARG A 511 12.61 -30.15 62.32
N ARG A 512 12.44 -29.89 63.61
CA ARG A 512 13.46 -30.23 64.62
C ARG A 512 13.39 -31.71 64.98
N LEU A 513 14.53 -32.39 64.92
CA LEU A 513 14.69 -33.79 65.29
C LEU A 513 15.00 -33.93 66.78
N ALA A 514 14.84 -35.14 67.34
CA ALA A 514 15.05 -35.42 68.76
C ALA A 514 16.49 -35.16 69.24
N ASN A 515 17.47 -35.23 68.33
CA ASN A 515 18.88 -34.92 68.59
C ASN A 515 19.20 -33.41 68.51
N GLY A 516 18.21 -32.56 68.22
CA GLY A 516 18.38 -31.10 68.11
C GLY A 516 18.70 -30.59 66.70
N ASP A 517 18.90 -31.47 65.72
CA ASP A 517 19.14 -31.05 64.32
C ASP A 517 17.86 -30.50 63.67
N LEU A 518 18.03 -29.65 62.66
CA LEU A 518 16.94 -29.16 61.82
C LEU A 518 16.97 -29.85 60.46
N ASP A 519 15.94 -30.64 60.18
CA ASP A 519 15.66 -31.30 58.90
C ASP A 519 14.89 -30.31 58.02
N LEU A 520 15.57 -29.79 56.99
CA LEU A 520 15.00 -28.91 55.97
C LEU A 520 14.63 -29.76 54.76
N ARG A 521 13.41 -29.57 54.23
CA ARG A 521 12.92 -30.24 53.02
C ARG A 521 12.13 -29.27 52.16
N TRP A 522 12.15 -29.47 50.86
CA TRP A 522 11.39 -28.67 49.89
C TRP A 522 10.94 -29.55 48.73
N LEU A 523 10.10 -29.00 47.86
CA LEU A 523 9.71 -29.62 46.60
C LEU A 523 10.49 -28.98 45.45
N ARG A 524 11.10 -29.83 44.63
CA ARG A 524 11.73 -29.42 43.38
C ARG A 524 10.66 -28.93 42.40
N ARG A 525 10.99 -27.90 41.63
CA ARG A 525 10.23 -27.48 40.46
C ARG A 525 11.12 -27.66 39.23
N ASP A 526 10.48 -27.80 38.07
CA ASP A 526 11.19 -27.84 36.80
C ASP A 526 10.55 -26.87 35.80
N ARG A 527 11.37 -26.32 34.92
CA ARG A 527 10.96 -25.34 33.91
C ARG A 527 10.38 -25.97 32.64
N ALA A 528 10.59 -27.27 32.44
CA ALA A 528 10.01 -28.03 31.34
C ALA A 528 8.48 -27.88 31.32
N LEU A 529 7.92 -27.66 30.13
CA LEU A 529 6.46 -27.52 29.96
C LEU A 529 5.70 -28.80 30.35
N ALA A 530 6.35 -29.96 30.22
CA ALA A 530 5.80 -31.24 30.64
C ALA A 530 5.86 -31.48 32.17
N ALA A 531 6.43 -30.57 32.97
CA ALA A 531 6.56 -30.75 34.41
C ALA A 531 5.22 -30.82 35.16
N ASP A 532 4.16 -30.26 34.58
CA ASP A 532 2.80 -30.28 35.13
C ASP A 532 1.98 -31.49 34.64
N SER A 533 2.61 -32.45 33.94
CA SER A 533 1.92 -33.63 33.40
C SER A 533 1.64 -34.69 34.47
N TRP A 534 0.36 -35.07 34.59
CA TRP A 534 -0.10 -36.18 35.45
C TRP A 534 0.22 -37.57 34.91
N VAL A 535 0.71 -37.67 33.68
CA VAL A 535 1.02 -38.95 33.02
C VAL A 535 2.44 -39.43 33.35
N LEU A 536 3.35 -38.51 33.67
CA LEU A 536 4.74 -38.83 33.94
C LEU A 536 4.92 -39.51 35.31
N THR A 537 5.81 -40.50 35.38
CA THR A 537 6.14 -41.20 36.63
C THR A 537 6.92 -40.31 37.61
N ASP A 538 7.68 -39.35 37.09
CA ASP A 538 8.46 -38.38 37.87
C ASP A 538 8.54 -37.06 37.09
N VAL A 539 8.76 -35.96 37.80
CA VAL A 539 8.93 -34.63 37.22
C VAL A 539 10.21 -34.63 36.37
N PRO A 540 10.20 -34.12 35.12
CA PRO A 540 11.41 -34.00 34.30
C PRO A 540 12.54 -33.27 35.02
N MET A 541 13.78 -33.51 34.60
CA MET A 541 14.96 -32.78 35.07
C MET A 541 15.57 -32.04 33.88
N SER A 542 15.36 -30.73 33.82
CA SER A 542 15.92 -29.86 32.78
C SER A 542 17.39 -29.52 33.03
N GLU A 543 17.86 -29.63 34.28
CA GLU A 543 19.24 -29.36 34.66
C GLU A 543 20.10 -30.65 34.57
N ALA A 544 21.40 -30.50 34.31
CA ALA A 544 22.29 -31.66 34.15
C ALA A 544 22.42 -32.52 35.43
N SER A 545 22.19 -31.92 36.60
CA SER A 545 22.21 -32.59 37.90
C SER A 545 21.34 -31.84 38.90
N GLU A 546 20.72 -32.56 39.82
CA GLU A 546 20.02 -31.96 40.95
C GLU A 546 21.01 -31.42 41.99
N SER A 547 21.02 -30.11 42.21
CA SER A 547 21.89 -29.45 43.19
C SER A 547 21.25 -28.20 43.75
N TYR A 548 21.38 -27.99 45.06
CA TYR A 548 20.82 -26.84 45.76
C TYR A 548 21.87 -26.14 46.61
N GLU A 549 21.75 -24.83 46.68
CA GLU A 549 22.44 -23.98 47.66
C GLU A 549 21.46 -23.52 48.73
N ILE A 550 21.81 -23.72 49.99
CA ILE A 550 21.01 -23.33 51.15
C ILE A 550 21.82 -22.31 51.94
N GLU A 551 21.35 -21.07 51.94
CA GLU A 551 21.90 -20.01 52.75
C GLU A 551 21.11 -19.90 54.06
N ILE A 552 21.81 -20.03 55.17
CA ILE A 552 21.26 -19.79 56.51
C ILE A 552 21.54 -18.34 56.88
N LEU A 553 20.48 -17.57 57.15
CA LEU A 553 20.58 -16.14 57.35
C LEU A 553 20.34 -15.72 58.80
N SER A 554 20.94 -14.60 59.16
CA SER A 554 20.68 -13.82 60.37
C SER A 554 20.34 -12.39 59.93
N GLY A 555 19.06 -12.12 59.71
CA GLY A 555 18.66 -10.91 58.99
C GLY A 555 19.18 -10.95 57.54
N ALA A 556 19.92 -9.92 57.12
CA ALA A 556 20.49 -9.86 55.77
C ALA A 556 21.83 -10.61 55.63
N THR A 557 22.44 -11.08 56.73
CA THR A 557 23.77 -11.67 56.71
C THR A 557 23.69 -13.19 56.56
N VAL A 558 24.37 -13.74 55.54
CA VAL A 558 24.55 -15.19 55.39
C VAL A 558 25.56 -15.68 56.42
N LYS A 559 25.10 -16.57 57.31
CA LYS A 559 25.91 -17.20 58.36
C LYS A 559 26.59 -18.48 57.86
N ARG A 560 25.89 -19.23 57.01
CA ARG A 560 26.36 -20.50 56.47
C ARG A 560 25.74 -20.76 55.11
N THR A 561 26.52 -21.38 54.24
CA THR A 561 26.05 -21.92 52.96
C THR A 561 26.26 -23.42 52.95
N LEU A 562 25.23 -24.18 52.61
CA LEU A 562 25.26 -25.63 52.44
C LEU A 562 24.96 -25.98 50.98
N THR A 563 25.67 -26.95 50.43
CA THR A 563 25.40 -27.50 49.10
C THR A 563 24.95 -28.95 49.24
N VAL A 564 23.81 -29.29 48.64
CA VAL A 564 23.23 -30.64 48.70
C VAL A 564 22.75 -31.08 47.32
N ALA A 565 22.77 -32.39 47.06
CA ALA A 565 22.37 -33.00 45.79
C ALA A 565 20.98 -33.66 45.84
N ALA A 566 20.15 -33.25 46.81
CA ALA A 566 18.81 -33.78 47.05
C ALA A 566 17.94 -32.68 47.69
N PRO A 567 16.59 -32.77 47.64
CA PRO A 567 15.71 -31.72 48.15
C PRO A 567 15.55 -31.78 49.69
N THR A 568 16.67 -31.98 50.37
CA THR A 568 16.78 -32.02 51.82
C THR A 568 18.17 -31.55 52.27
N ALA A 569 18.20 -30.82 53.39
CA ALA A 569 19.43 -30.43 54.06
C ALA A 569 19.29 -30.62 55.57
N LEU A 570 20.37 -31.07 56.21
CA LEU A 570 20.44 -31.21 57.66
C LEU A 570 21.28 -30.08 58.25
N TYR A 571 20.65 -29.21 59.03
CA TYR A 571 21.33 -28.16 59.77
C TYR A 571 21.51 -28.58 61.22
N THR A 572 22.72 -29.10 61.52
CA THR A 572 22.98 -29.82 62.77
C THR A 572 22.98 -28.91 64.01
N ALA A 573 22.76 -29.48 65.19
CA ALA A 573 22.84 -28.76 66.46
C ALA A 573 24.23 -28.12 66.70
N ALA A 574 25.29 -28.75 66.19
CA ALA A 574 26.64 -28.20 66.23
C ALA A 574 26.78 -26.96 65.33
N MET A 575 26.17 -26.98 64.14
CA MET A 575 26.15 -25.82 63.24
C MET A 575 25.33 -24.67 63.83
N GLN A 576 24.18 -24.96 64.44
CA GLN A 576 23.38 -23.96 65.19
C GLN A 576 24.22 -23.30 66.28
N THR A 577 24.94 -24.08 67.08
CA THR A 577 25.83 -23.55 68.13
C THR A 577 26.96 -22.69 67.56
N ALA A 578 27.57 -23.10 66.45
CA ALA A 578 28.64 -22.34 65.81
C ALA A 578 28.16 -21.01 65.22
N ASP A 579 26.97 -20.98 64.63
CA ASP A 579 26.49 -19.81 63.89
C ASP A 579 25.70 -18.82 64.78
N PHE A 580 25.01 -19.34 65.80
CA PHE A 580 24.07 -18.60 66.66
C PHE A 580 24.33 -18.75 68.17
N GLY A 581 25.32 -19.53 68.59
CA GLY A 581 25.66 -19.73 70.02
C GLY A 581 24.75 -20.72 70.77
N GLY A 582 23.79 -21.35 70.08
CA GLY A 582 22.93 -22.39 70.63
C GLY A 582 21.76 -22.76 69.69
N PRO A 583 20.78 -23.55 70.16
CA PRO A 583 19.60 -23.91 69.38
C PRO A 583 18.76 -22.67 69.00
N VAL A 584 18.37 -22.56 67.73
CA VAL A 584 17.57 -21.44 67.21
C VAL A 584 16.06 -21.67 67.33
N ALA A 585 15.27 -20.65 67.66
CA ALA A 585 13.81 -20.75 67.71
C ALA A 585 13.13 -20.42 66.36
N SER A 586 13.76 -19.54 65.58
CA SER A 586 13.37 -19.16 64.21
C SER A 586 14.61 -19.14 63.33
N LEU A 587 14.43 -19.39 62.03
CA LEU A 587 15.52 -19.47 61.07
C LEU A 587 15.07 -18.94 59.72
N ASP A 588 15.79 -17.96 59.19
CA ASP A 588 15.61 -17.50 57.82
C ASP A 588 16.51 -18.34 56.91
N VAL A 589 15.92 -18.92 55.88
CA VAL A 589 16.60 -19.83 54.95
C VAL A 589 16.28 -19.41 53.52
N ARG A 590 17.31 -19.24 52.70
CA ARG A 590 17.16 -19.10 51.25
C ARG A 590 17.59 -20.41 50.60
N ILE A 591 16.70 -20.99 49.82
CA ILE A 591 16.92 -22.25 49.10
C ILE A 591 16.92 -21.90 47.62
N THR A 592 18.00 -22.27 46.93
CA THR A 592 18.18 -21.98 45.50
C THR A 592 18.52 -23.27 44.78
N GLN A 593 17.86 -23.56 43.66
CA GLN A 593 18.33 -24.61 42.75
C GLN A 593 19.44 -24.06 41.86
N ILE A 594 20.54 -24.79 41.76
CA ILE A 594 21.69 -24.42 40.93
C ILE A 594 21.47 -24.96 39.51
N GLY A 595 21.49 -24.06 38.52
CA GLY A 595 21.44 -24.40 37.10
C GLY A 595 22.71 -23.96 36.37
N ALA A 596 22.85 -24.39 35.12
CA ALA A 596 24.06 -24.11 34.33
C ALA A 596 24.27 -22.62 34.00
N LEU A 597 23.19 -21.85 33.88
CA LEU A 597 23.21 -20.42 33.51
C LEU A 597 22.67 -19.49 34.59
N GLY A 598 22.45 -19.99 35.81
CA GLY A 598 21.99 -19.16 36.90
C GLY A 598 21.48 -19.91 38.12
N ARG A 599 20.96 -19.11 39.05
CA ARG A 599 20.37 -19.51 40.33
C ARG A 599 18.86 -19.28 40.25
N GLY A 600 18.08 -20.30 40.60
CA GLY A 600 16.61 -20.26 40.66
C GLY A 600 16.06 -20.00 42.05
#